data_AF-A0A0B0CTX0-F1
#
_entry.id   AF-A0A0B0CTX0-F1
#
_cell.length_a   1.000
_cell.length_b   1.000
_cell.length_c   1.000
_cell.angle_alpha   90.00
_cell.angle_beta   90.00
_cell.angle_gamma   90.00
#
_symmetry.space_group_name_H-M   'P 1'
#
loop_
_entity.id
_entity.type
_entity.pdbx_description
1 polymer ?
#
loop_
_entity_poly.entity_id
_entity_poly.type
_entity_poly.pdbx_seq_one_letter_code
_entity_poly.pdbx_strand_id
1 'polypeptide(L)'
;MSDKETKKQDILEAAQFRHATKQFDPDRTIPEEDFRFLLEVGRLSPSSFGFEPWRFVVVQNPELRQKIKETAWGAYGKLPDASHFVIFLARTRKDTQYDSVYLKNHFQTVKHMPEEQMKKYLGRIEDFQKVDFNLLDGD
;
A
#
# COMPACT_ATOMS: atom_id res chain seq x y z
N MET A 1 27.66 -11.71 -4.78
CA MET A 1 26.72 -10.60 -5.11
C MET A 1 26.49 -10.65 -6.60
N SER A 2 25.24 -10.64 -7.08
CA SER A 2 24.94 -10.47 -8.51
C SER A 2 25.56 -9.16 -9.01
N ASP A 3 26.21 -9.20 -10.17
CA ASP A 3 26.83 -8.02 -10.77
C ASP A 3 25.76 -7.01 -11.25
N LYS A 4 26.20 -5.77 -11.47
CA LYS A 4 25.30 -4.66 -11.79
C LYS A 4 24.49 -4.89 -13.06
N GLU A 5 25.06 -5.54 -14.07
CA GLU A 5 24.38 -5.75 -15.34
C GLU A 5 23.33 -6.85 -15.21
N THR A 6 23.64 -7.93 -14.49
CA THR A 6 22.64 -8.97 -14.14
C THR A 6 21.43 -8.35 -13.44
N LYS A 7 21.62 -7.50 -12.43
CA LYS A 7 20.49 -6.84 -11.73
C LYS A 7 19.65 -5.94 -12.64
N LYS A 8 20.28 -5.21 -13.56
CA LYS A 8 19.54 -4.37 -14.52
C LYS A 8 18.70 -5.24 -15.45
N GLN A 9 19.27 -6.36 -15.90
CA GLN A 9 18.58 -7.29 -16.77
C GLN A 9 17.37 -7.91 -16.05
N ASP A 10 17.52 -8.38 -14.80
CA ASP A 10 16.43 -8.89 -13.97
C ASP A 10 15.28 -7.87 -13.83
N ILE A 11 15.60 -6.59 -13.62
CA ILE A 11 14.60 -5.51 -13.50
C ILE A 11 13.85 -5.31 -14.83
N LEU A 12 14.57 -5.30 -15.96
CA LEU A 12 13.95 -5.14 -17.28
C LEU A 12 13.04 -6.32 -17.62
N GLU A 13 13.49 -7.54 -17.35
CA GLU A 13 12.71 -8.76 -17.57
C GLU A 13 11.44 -8.78 -16.72
N ALA A 14 11.54 -8.44 -15.42
CA ALA A 14 10.37 -8.33 -14.56
C ALA A 14 9.38 -7.26 -15.06
N ALA A 15 9.87 -6.12 -15.53
CA ALA A 15 9.05 -5.04 -16.07
C ALA A 15 8.33 -5.43 -17.38
N GLN A 16 9.00 -6.19 -18.26
CA GLN A 16 8.43 -6.70 -19.51
C GLN A 16 7.45 -7.85 -19.29
N PHE A 17 7.76 -8.75 -18.35
CA PHE A 17 6.89 -9.87 -18.00
C PHE A 17 5.56 -9.40 -17.38
N ARG A 18 5.62 -8.36 -16.53
CA ARG A 18 4.44 -7.84 -15.83
C ARG A 18 3.42 -7.27 -16.81
N HIS A 19 2.23 -7.86 -16.83
CA HIS A 19 1.07 -7.38 -17.56
C HIS A 19 -0.21 -7.53 -16.72
N ALA A 20 -1.31 -6.93 -17.16
CA ALA A 20 -2.59 -7.05 -16.47
C ALA A 20 -3.26 -8.40 -16.80
N THR A 21 -2.84 -9.47 -16.13
CA THR A 21 -3.39 -10.83 -16.27
C THR A 21 -4.91 -10.86 -16.06
N LYS A 22 -5.63 -11.52 -16.98
CA LYS A 22 -7.11 -11.50 -17.00
C LYS A 22 -7.74 -12.80 -16.50
N GLN A 23 -7.02 -13.90 -16.58
CA GLN A 23 -7.40 -15.24 -16.16
C GLN A 23 -6.22 -15.86 -15.42
N PHE A 24 -6.51 -16.60 -14.35
CA PHE A 24 -5.51 -17.29 -13.54
C PHE A 24 -5.79 -18.79 -13.57
N ASP A 25 -4.78 -19.58 -13.22
CA ASP A 25 -4.95 -21.01 -13.02
C ASP A 25 -5.43 -21.24 -11.57
N PRO A 26 -6.67 -21.70 -11.34
CA PRO A 26 -7.24 -21.87 -10.00
C PRO A 26 -6.53 -22.97 -9.19
N ASP A 27 -5.82 -23.88 -9.85
CA ASP A 27 -5.09 -24.97 -9.19
C ASP A 27 -3.69 -24.54 -8.72
N ARG A 28 -3.27 -23.29 -9.03
CA ARG A 28 -1.97 -22.74 -8.64
C ARG A 28 -2.10 -21.65 -7.58
N THR A 29 -1.64 -21.98 -6.38
CA THR A 29 -1.54 -21.03 -5.26
C THR A 29 -0.10 -20.51 -5.12
N ILE A 30 0.05 -19.24 -4.74
CA ILE A 30 1.35 -18.62 -4.48
C ILE A 30 1.81 -19.12 -3.10
N PRO A 31 3.05 -19.60 -2.93
CA PRO A 31 3.58 -19.96 -1.62
C PRO A 31 3.47 -18.82 -0.61
N GLU A 32 3.18 -19.13 0.65
CA GLU A 32 3.01 -18.12 1.70
C GLU A 32 4.25 -17.23 1.88
N GLU A 33 5.45 -17.79 1.74
CA GLU A 33 6.70 -17.04 1.84
C GLU A 33 6.85 -15.99 0.73
N ASP A 34 6.52 -16.37 -0.51
CA ASP A 34 6.54 -15.47 -1.67
C ASP A 34 5.48 -14.38 -1.51
N PHE A 35 4.27 -14.74 -1.05
CA PHE A 35 3.22 -13.76 -0.85
C PHE A 35 3.55 -12.77 0.27
N ARG A 36 4.18 -13.22 1.36
CA ARG A 36 4.70 -12.32 2.40
C ARG A 36 5.79 -11.40 1.88
N PHE A 37 6.69 -11.90 1.02
CA PHE A 37 7.68 -11.07 0.37
C PHE A 37 7.01 -9.97 -0.48
N LEU A 38 5.98 -10.29 -1.26
CA LEU A 38 5.23 -9.29 -2.03
C LEU A 38 4.58 -8.22 -1.13
N LEU A 39 3.98 -8.62 -0.01
CA LEU A 39 3.42 -7.68 0.97
C LEU A 39 4.50 -6.78 1.60
N GLU A 40 5.67 -7.33 1.89
CA GLU A 40 6.79 -6.57 2.45
C GLU A 40 7.34 -5.53 1.46
N VAL A 41 7.46 -5.88 0.18
CA VAL A 41 7.81 -4.91 -0.87
C VAL A 41 6.76 -3.78 -0.94
N GLY A 42 5.47 -4.12 -0.84
CA GLY A 42 4.40 -3.14 -0.74
C GLY A 42 4.53 -2.24 0.50
N ARG A 43 4.81 -2.81 1.67
CA ARG A 43 4.97 -2.10 2.95
C ARG A 43 6.13 -1.11 2.91
N LEU A 44 7.23 -1.48 2.25
CA LEU A 44 8.45 -0.67 2.12
C LEU A 44 8.36 0.42 1.04
N SER A 45 7.23 0.53 0.33
CA SER A 45 7.04 1.60 -0.66
C SER A 45 7.16 2.98 0.00
N PRO A 46 7.70 4.00 -0.69
CA PRO A 46 7.75 5.36 -0.16
C PRO A 46 6.35 5.99 -0.14
N SER A 47 6.11 6.89 0.82
CA SER A 47 4.88 7.69 0.91
C SER A 47 5.22 9.13 1.31
N SER A 48 4.35 10.07 0.94
CA SER A 48 4.51 11.48 1.33
C SER A 48 4.64 11.59 2.85
N PHE A 49 5.67 12.34 3.30
CA PHE A 49 6.06 12.49 4.71
C PHE A 49 6.25 11.16 5.48
N GLY A 50 6.34 10.02 4.79
CA GLY A 50 6.42 8.69 5.42
C GLY A 50 5.17 8.28 6.19
N PHE A 51 4.00 8.80 5.83
CA PHE A 51 2.72 8.52 6.52
C PHE A 51 2.30 7.05 6.46
N GLU A 52 2.77 6.31 5.45
CA GLU A 52 2.33 4.96 5.12
C GLU A 52 0.80 4.84 5.23
N PRO A 53 0.03 5.68 4.51
CA PRO A 53 -1.41 5.84 4.74
C PRO A 53 -2.22 4.69 4.13
N TRP A 54 -1.64 3.50 4.08
CA TRP A 54 -2.23 2.32 3.46
C TRP A 54 -2.57 1.24 4.48
N ARG A 55 -3.55 0.42 4.12
CA ARG A 55 -3.77 -0.90 4.71
C ARG A 55 -4.03 -1.90 3.60
N PHE A 56 -3.36 -3.05 3.67
CA PHE A 56 -3.59 -4.14 2.74
C PHE A 56 -4.53 -5.16 3.39
N VAL A 57 -5.70 -5.37 2.77
CA VAL A 57 -6.64 -6.39 3.20
C VAL A 57 -6.55 -7.56 2.23
N VAL A 58 -5.96 -8.66 2.70
CA VAL A 58 -5.85 -9.90 1.93
C VAL A 58 -7.16 -10.67 2.09
N VAL A 59 -7.94 -10.74 1.02
CA VAL A 59 -9.26 -11.39 1.02
C VAL A 59 -9.10 -12.82 0.52
N GLN A 60 -8.98 -13.79 1.42
CA GLN A 60 -8.98 -15.22 1.08
C GLN A 60 -10.34 -15.90 1.31
N ASN A 61 -11.26 -15.25 2.03
CA ASN A 61 -12.59 -15.82 2.31
C ASN A 61 -13.44 -15.94 1.02
N PRO A 62 -13.87 -17.15 0.63
CA PRO A 62 -14.59 -17.36 -0.64
C PRO A 62 -15.95 -16.64 -0.70
N GLU A 63 -16.70 -16.61 0.40
CA GLU A 63 -18.01 -15.95 0.46
C GLU A 63 -17.88 -14.43 0.26
N LEU A 64 -16.85 -13.82 0.85
CA LEU A 64 -16.55 -12.41 0.67
C LEU A 64 -16.09 -12.11 -0.75
N ARG A 65 -15.24 -12.96 -1.35
CA ARG A 65 -14.84 -12.82 -2.75
C ARG A 65 -16.04 -12.90 -3.69
N GLN A 66 -17.00 -13.79 -3.43
CA GLN A 66 -18.22 -13.91 -4.22
C GLN A 66 -19.08 -12.63 -4.12
N LYS A 67 -19.26 -12.07 -2.93
CA LYS A 67 -19.95 -10.78 -2.75
C LYS A 67 -19.25 -9.63 -3.49
N ILE A 68 -17.92 -9.56 -3.42
CA ILE A 68 -17.15 -8.52 -4.13
C ILE A 68 -17.32 -8.69 -5.64
N LYS A 69 -17.23 -9.93 -6.15
CA LYS A 69 -17.35 -10.26 -7.58
C LYS A 69 -18.61 -9.68 -8.20
N GLU A 70 -19.73 -9.75 -7.49
CA GLU A 70 -21.03 -9.23 -7.96
C GLU A 70 -21.06 -7.70 -8.12
N THR A 71 -20.16 -6.99 -7.44
CA THR A 71 -20.04 -5.51 -7.51
C THR A 71 -18.83 -5.01 -8.31
N ALA A 72 -17.87 -5.88 -8.62
CA ALA A 72 -16.58 -5.52 -9.20
C ALA A 72 -16.41 -6.07 -10.62
N TRP A 73 -17.11 -5.47 -11.59
CA TRP A 73 -17.12 -5.92 -13.00
C TRP A 73 -15.70 -6.12 -13.57
N GLY A 74 -14.75 -5.23 -13.25
CA GLY A 74 -13.37 -5.32 -13.71
C GLY A 74 -12.57 -6.48 -13.10
N ALA A 75 -13.02 -7.04 -11.97
CA ALA A 75 -12.41 -8.16 -11.27
C ALA A 75 -13.23 -9.46 -11.38
N TYR A 76 -14.38 -9.43 -12.05
CA TYR A 76 -15.38 -10.51 -12.05
C TYR A 76 -14.79 -11.89 -12.39
N GLY A 77 -14.03 -11.98 -13.48
CA GLY A 77 -13.37 -13.21 -13.92
C GLY A 77 -12.05 -13.54 -13.23
N LYS A 78 -11.56 -12.68 -12.32
CA LYS A 78 -10.26 -12.87 -11.63
C LYS A 78 -10.44 -13.38 -10.22
N LEU A 79 -11.48 -12.89 -9.51
CA LEU A 79 -11.76 -13.23 -8.13
C LEU A 79 -11.88 -14.74 -7.84
N PRO A 80 -12.50 -15.55 -8.73
CA PRO A 80 -12.58 -17.00 -8.53
C PRO A 80 -11.22 -17.70 -8.65
N ASP A 81 -10.41 -17.28 -9.63
CA ASP A 81 -9.23 -18.06 -10.04
C ASP A 81 -7.92 -17.52 -9.44
N ALA A 82 -7.89 -16.26 -9.00
CA ALA A 82 -6.69 -15.65 -8.45
C ALA A 82 -6.32 -16.29 -7.10
N SER A 83 -5.08 -16.74 -6.98
CA SER A 83 -4.47 -17.21 -5.74
C SER A 83 -4.72 -16.25 -4.54
N HIS A 84 -4.46 -14.95 -4.73
CA HIS A 84 -4.69 -13.92 -3.71
C HIS A 84 -5.43 -12.71 -4.28
N PHE A 85 -6.28 -12.08 -3.46
CA PHE A 85 -6.96 -10.83 -3.80
C PHE A 85 -6.71 -9.81 -2.70
N VAL A 86 -6.12 -8.66 -3.06
CA VAL A 86 -5.74 -7.62 -2.09
C VAL A 86 -6.55 -6.36 -2.36
N ILE A 87 -7.22 -5.87 -1.32
CA ILE A 87 -7.85 -4.55 -1.32
C ILE A 87 -6.87 -3.57 -0.66
N PHE A 88 -6.53 -2.50 -1.39
CA PHE A 88 -5.74 -1.40 -0.89
C PHE A 88 -6.68 -0.35 -0.32
N LEU A 89 -6.58 -0.11 0.99
CA LEU A 89 -7.28 0.97 1.65
C LEU A 89 -6.32 2.15 1.81
N ALA A 90 -6.81 3.36 1.57
CA ALA A 90 -6.10 4.59 1.85
C ALA A 90 -6.76 5.30 3.03
N ARG A 91 -5.94 5.83 3.93
CA ARG A 91 -6.40 6.70 5.02
C ARG A 91 -6.94 8.00 4.43
N THR A 92 -8.06 8.44 4.98
CA THR A 92 -8.71 9.69 4.59
C THR A 92 -8.01 10.88 5.23
N ARG A 93 -8.41 12.09 4.83
CA ARG A 93 -7.93 13.36 5.38
C ARG A 93 -7.89 13.38 6.91
N LYS A 94 -8.92 12.82 7.58
CA LYS A 94 -9.02 12.77 9.04
C LYS A 94 -7.79 12.14 9.71
N ASP A 95 -7.19 11.15 9.07
CA ASP A 95 -6.01 10.46 9.58
C ASP A 95 -4.70 10.98 9.02
N THR A 96 -4.72 11.85 7.99
CA THR A 96 -3.51 12.40 7.37
C THR A 96 -3.31 13.89 7.67
N GLN A 97 -4.22 14.50 8.42
CA GLN A 97 -4.07 15.85 8.95
C GLN A 97 -2.94 15.91 9.99
N TYR A 98 -2.21 17.03 10.01
CA TYR A 98 -1.01 17.26 10.82
C TYR A 98 -1.18 16.99 12.34
N ASP A 99 -2.39 17.13 12.88
CA ASP A 99 -2.68 16.95 14.30
C ASP A 99 -3.39 15.61 14.63
N SER A 100 -3.60 14.77 13.62
CA SER A 100 -4.32 13.50 13.76
C SER A 100 -3.64 12.54 14.74
N VAL A 101 -4.49 11.75 15.43
CA VAL A 101 -4.03 10.71 16.36
C VAL A 101 -3.20 9.65 15.62
N TYR A 102 -3.58 9.33 14.37
CA TYR A 102 -2.85 8.36 13.57
C TYR A 102 -1.40 8.80 13.33
N LEU A 103 -1.16 10.01 12.82
CA LEU A 103 0.21 10.45 12.51
C LEU A 103 1.09 10.51 13.76
N LYS A 104 0.56 11.03 14.87
CA LYS A 104 1.27 11.04 16.17
C LYS A 104 1.69 9.64 16.59
N ASN A 105 0.74 8.70 16.60
CA ASN A 105 1.01 7.31 16.98
C ASN A 105 1.96 6.63 16.00
N HIS A 106 1.79 6.83 14.69
CA HIS A 106 2.64 6.24 13.65
C HIS A 106 4.09 6.71 13.78
N PHE A 107 4.31 8.03 13.91
CA PHE A 107 5.66 8.56 14.07
C PHE A 107 6.32 8.12 15.38
N GLN A 108 5.56 8.02 16.46
CA GLN A 108 6.09 7.55 17.73
C GLN A 108 6.37 6.04 17.75
N THR A 109 5.44 5.22 17.29
CA THR A 109 5.46 3.76 17.51
C THR A 109 6.05 2.96 16.35
N VAL A 110 5.91 3.46 15.12
CA VAL A 110 6.40 2.78 13.92
C VAL A 110 7.71 3.40 13.44
N LYS A 111 7.79 4.74 13.42
CA LYS A 111 9.03 5.45 13.06
C LYS A 111 10.00 5.64 14.22
N HIS A 112 9.58 5.36 15.45
CA HIS A 112 10.37 5.57 16.67
C HIS A 112 10.97 6.98 16.75
N MET A 113 10.22 7.98 16.31
CA MET A 113 10.67 9.37 16.25
C MET A 113 10.70 9.99 17.64
N PRO A 114 11.82 10.59 18.08
CA PRO A 114 11.88 11.35 19.33
C PRO A 114 10.85 12.48 19.36
N GLU A 115 10.27 12.76 20.53
CA GLU A 115 9.16 13.71 20.69
C GLU A 115 9.48 15.11 20.14
N GLU A 116 10.66 15.64 20.45
CA GLU A 116 11.12 16.95 19.96
C GLU A 116 11.25 17.00 18.44
N GLN A 117 11.70 15.91 17.82
CA GLN A 117 11.78 15.80 16.37
C GLN A 117 10.39 15.68 15.75
N MET A 118 9.51 14.90 16.36
CA MET A 118 8.12 14.72 15.93
C MET A 118 7.36 16.04 15.96
N LYS A 119 7.48 16.84 17.03
CA LYS A 119 6.84 18.16 17.13
C LYS A 119 7.25 19.08 15.98
N LYS A 120 8.56 19.14 15.68
CA LYS A 120 9.08 19.93 14.55
C LYS A 120 8.58 19.39 13.19
N TYR A 121 8.51 18.07 13.05
CA TYR A 121 8.07 17.43 11.80
C TYR A 121 6.58 17.66 11.54
N LEU A 122 5.74 17.52 12.56
CA LEU A 122 4.30 17.82 12.48
C LEU A 122 4.05 19.31 12.18
N GLY A 123 4.86 20.23 12.72
CA GLY A 123 4.77 21.65 12.35
C GLY A 123 5.04 21.90 10.86
N ARG A 124 5.99 21.20 10.25
CA ARG A 124 6.22 21.30 8.80
C ARG A 124 5.05 20.75 7.98
N ILE A 125 4.41 19.69 8.47
CA ILE A 125 3.21 19.14 7.84
C ILE A 125 2.05 20.12 7.98
N GLU A 126 1.93 20.79 9.13
CA GLU A 126 0.95 21.85 9.36
C GLU A 126 1.12 23.00 8.37
N ASP A 127 2.34 23.53 8.22
CA ASP A 127 2.65 24.60 7.27
C ASP A 127 2.36 24.16 5.83
N PHE A 128 2.77 22.94 5.45
CA PHE A 128 2.47 22.37 4.13
C PHE A 128 0.96 22.31 3.87
N GLN A 129 0.18 21.87 4.86
CA GLN A 129 -1.26 21.69 4.71
C GLN A 129 -2.04 23.02 4.77
N LYS A 130 -1.66 23.96 5.64
CA LYS A 130 -2.37 25.22 5.85
C LYS A 130 -1.91 26.33 4.90
N VAL A 131 -0.60 26.47 4.73
CA VAL A 131 0.02 27.64 4.12
C VAL A 131 0.39 27.36 2.67
N ASP A 132 1.12 26.27 2.42
CA ASP A 132 1.70 26.04 1.09
C ASP A 132 0.65 25.62 0.06
N PHE A 133 -0.32 24.80 0.46
CA PHE A 133 -1.27 24.16 -0.46
C PHE A 133 -2.75 24.35 -0.10
N ASN A 134 -3.05 25.00 1.03
CA ASN A 134 -4.42 25.20 1.52
C ASN A 134 -5.31 23.94 1.47
N LEU A 135 -4.78 22.82 1.97
CA LEU A 135 -5.40 21.50 1.90
C LEU A 135 -6.46 21.27 3.00
N LEU A 136 -6.64 22.25 3.88
CA LEU A 136 -7.57 22.15 5.01
C LEU A 136 -8.91 22.89 4.78
N ASP A 137 -9.08 23.54 3.65
CA ASP A 137 -10.34 24.19 3.29
C ASP A 137 -11.23 23.23 2.48
N GLY A 138 -12.53 23.17 2.81
CA GLY A 138 -13.53 22.27 2.20
C GLY A 138 -13.69 20.92 2.92
N ASP A 139 -14.74 20.17 2.58
CA ASP A 139 -15.00 18.79 3.04
C ASP A 139 -14.35 17.75 2.09
#